data_AF-A0A948XIL3-F1
#
_entry.id   AF-A0A948XIL3-F1
#
_cell.length_a   1.000
_cell.length_b   1.000
_cell.length_c   1.000
_cell.angle_alpha   90.00
_cell.angle_beta   90.00
_cell.angle_gamma   90.00
#
_symmetry.space_group_name_H-M   'P 1'
#
loop_
_entity.id
_entity.type
_entity.pdbx_description
1 polymer ?
#
loop_
_entity_poly.entity_id
_entity_poly.type
_entity_poly.pdbx_seq_one_letter_code
_entity_poly.pdbx_strand_id
1 'polypeptide(L)'
;MKEKIFITRISLDLKNKVKDCLLGLFYRKRDLIEFIHICGSTSIDLSGVDESLTKSQIVDNYFSNLAKRQDQGMTQYHSLIRQIIDWSDFDSYWFRNGSLDASYAKERIDRLKMILGEKTKIEEERLKRKDADIALEKTKARNQLISDLREEFYQMCKLVDQTQKRGYQLEELLNKMFGLFGLDVYKPFKLLGEQIDGAFKHDGENYIFESKWHDKETACNDLYHFAYKIESNSLYPRGVFFSINGYTEEALNRISFNKKAQLILFDTIDFIAVFEERITLPILLDEKIRHAQTRAKIYVNANEILK
;
A
#
# COMPACT_ATOMS: atom_id res chain seq x y z
N MET A 1 -12.68 -14.98 23.00
CA MET A 1 -12.41 -14.38 21.67
C MET A 1 -13.76 -14.19 21.00
N LYS A 2 -14.18 -12.96 20.69
CA LYS A 2 -15.42 -12.75 19.92
C LYS A 2 -15.18 -13.28 18.50
N GLU A 3 -16.01 -14.20 18.02
CA GLU A 3 -15.92 -14.72 16.65
C GLU A 3 -16.04 -13.55 15.67
N LYS A 4 -15.06 -13.40 14.78
CA LYS A 4 -15.07 -12.36 13.76
C LYS A 4 -15.96 -12.83 12.62
N ILE A 5 -17.16 -12.27 12.52
CA ILE A 5 -18.12 -12.61 11.48
C ILE A 5 -17.84 -11.74 10.26
N PHE A 6 -17.37 -12.35 9.17
CA PHE A 6 -17.09 -11.63 7.92
C PHE A 6 -17.98 -12.16 6.80
N ILE A 7 -19.07 -11.44 6.54
CA ILE A 7 -20.06 -11.80 5.51
C ILE A 7 -20.28 -10.59 4.61
N THR A 8 -20.02 -10.78 3.32
CA THR A 8 -20.23 -9.75 2.30
C THR A 8 -21.53 -9.94 1.52
N ARG A 9 -22.18 -11.12 1.65
CA ARG A 9 -23.46 -11.44 1.01
C ARG A 9 -24.33 -12.37 1.88
N ILE A 10 -25.62 -12.05 2.05
CA ILE A 10 -26.58 -12.92 2.74
C ILE A 10 -27.18 -13.91 1.74
N SER A 11 -26.68 -15.15 1.73
CA SER A 11 -27.23 -16.22 0.90
C SER A 11 -28.57 -16.74 1.44
N LEU A 12 -29.37 -17.37 0.57
CA LEU A 12 -30.68 -17.92 0.96
C LEU A 12 -30.57 -18.92 2.12
N ASP A 13 -29.57 -19.80 2.10
CA ASP A 13 -29.33 -20.73 3.21
C ASP A 13 -29.06 -20.01 4.54
N LEU A 14 -28.25 -18.94 4.52
CA LEU A 14 -27.99 -18.14 5.73
C LEU A 14 -29.28 -17.47 6.23
N LYS A 15 -30.11 -16.92 5.33
CA LYS A 15 -31.42 -16.37 5.70
C LYS A 15 -32.29 -17.42 6.40
N ASN A 16 -32.34 -18.63 5.84
CA ASN A 16 -33.11 -19.73 6.39
C ASN A 16 -32.61 -20.12 7.79
N LYS A 17 -31.30 -20.19 8.01
CA LYS A 17 -30.74 -20.49 9.35
C LYS A 17 -31.02 -19.40 10.38
N VAL A 18 -30.96 -18.12 9.97
CA VAL A 18 -31.35 -17.01 10.86
C VAL A 18 -32.84 -17.09 11.19
N LYS A 19 -33.71 -17.32 10.19
CA LYS A 19 -35.15 -17.50 10.40
C LYS A 19 -35.44 -18.65 11.37
N ASP A 20 -34.79 -19.78 11.14
CA ASP A 20 -34.88 -20.96 11.99
C ASP A 20 -34.53 -20.66 13.46
N CYS A 21 -33.46 -19.88 13.70
CA CYS A 21 -33.09 -19.44 15.04
C CYS A 21 -34.18 -18.53 15.65
N LEU A 22 -34.66 -17.53 14.91
CA LEU A 22 -35.73 -16.63 15.37
C LEU A 22 -36.99 -17.39 15.77
N LEU A 23 -37.39 -18.40 14.98
CA LEU A 23 -38.56 -19.22 15.29
C LEU A 23 -38.36 -20.15 16.48
N GLY A 24 -37.12 -20.56 16.76
CA GLY A 24 -36.75 -21.39 17.91
C GLY A 24 -36.54 -20.62 19.23
N LEU A 25 -36.25 -19.32 19.15
CA LEU A 25 -35.95 -18.48 20.33
C LEU A 25 -37.17 -17.77 20.91
N PHE A 26 -38.18 -17.47 20.08
CA PHE A 26 -39.32 -16.65 20.50
C PHE A 26 -40.63 -17.42 20.49
N TYR A 27 -41.26 -17.54 21.66
CA TYR A 27 -42.61 -18.07 21.76
C TYR A 27 -43.66 -17.03 21.34
N ARG A 28 -43.65 -15.86 21.99
CA ARG A 28 -44.60 -14.76 21.73
C ARG A 28 -44.20 -13.96 20.49
N LYS A 29 -45.20 -13.56 19.70
CA LYS A 29 -45.00 -12.72 18.50
C LYS A 29 -44.47 -11.33 18.87
N ARG A 30 -44.96 -10.75 19.97
CA ARG A 30 -44.50 -9.46 20.50
C ARG A 30 -43.00 -9.43 20.80
N ASP A 31 -42.50 -10.45 21.50
CA ASP A 31 -41.07 -10.55 21.86
C ASP A 31 -40.18 -10.66 20.61
N LEU A 32 -40.64 -11.40 19.59
CA LEU A 32 -39.94 -11.50 18.30
C LEU A 32 -39.85 -10.14 17.59
N ILE A 33 -40.96 -9.39 17.53
CA ILE A 33 -40.99 -8.07 16.89
C ILE A 33 -40.12 -7.08 17.66
N GLU A 34 -40.17 -7.11 18.99
CA GLU A 34 -39.33 -6.27 19.86
C GLU A 34 -37.84 -6.58 19.67
N PHE A 35 -37.47 -7.87 19.58
CA PHE A 35 -36.10 -8.27 19.28
C PHE A 35 -35.62 -7.76 17.92
N ILE A 36 -36.45 -7.85 16.89
CA ILE A 36 -36.13 -7.31 15.56
C ILE A 36 -35.88 -5.80 15.66
N HIS A 37 -36.68 -5.08 16.45
CA HIS A 37 -36.49 -3.65 16.67
C HIS A 37 -35.16 -3.34 17.38
N ILE A 38 -34.83 -4.09 18.45
CA ILE A 38 -33.54 -3.99 19.18
C ILE A 38 -32.34 -4.23 18.25
N CYS A 39 -32.50 -5.04 17.21
CA CYS A 39 -31.46 -5.27 16.21
C CYS A 39 -31.21 -4.07 15.28
N GLY A 40 -31.85 -2.92 15.50
CA GLY A 40 -31.62 -1.69 14.75
C GLY A 40 -32.51 -1.57 13.51
N SER A 41 -33.68 -2.20 13.55
CA SER A 41 -34.69 -2.14 12.48
C SER A 41 -35.60 -0.93 12.65
N THR A 42 -35.77 -0.22 11.54
CA THR A 42 -36.60 0.99 11.45
C THR A 42 -38.09 0.64 11.27
N SER A 43 -38.96 1.63 11.41
CA SER A 43 -40.40 1.50 11.15
C SER A 43 -40.71 1.04 9.72
N ILE A 44 -39.86 1.41 8.74
CA ILE A 44 -39.99 0.96 7.35
C ILE A 44 -39.71 -0.54 7.22
N ASP A 45 -38.69 -1.04 7.94
CA ASP A 45 -38.33 -2.46 7.91
C ASP A 45 -39.45 -3.34 8.50
N LEU A 46 -40.21 -2.79 9.46
CA LEU A 46 -41.36 -3.42 10.12
C LEU A 46 -42.71 -3.12 9.44
N SER A 47 -42.73 -2.48 8.27
CA SER A 47 -43.98 -2.19 7.55
C SER A 47 -44.75 -3.48 7.23
N GLY A 48 -45.99 -3.57 7.70
CA GLY A 48 -46.84 -4.76 7.53
C GLY A 48 -46.39 -5.97 8.36
N VAL A 49 -45.62 -5.74 9.43
CA VAL A 49 -45.19 -6.76 10.39
C VAL A 49 -45.86 -6.47 11.73
N ASP A 50 -46.87 -7.26 12.08
CA ASP A 50 -47.60 -7.14 13.35
C ASP A 50 -48.04 -8.51 13.91
N GLU A 51 -48.67 -8.51 15.09
CA GLU A 51 -49.06 -9.73 15.81
C GLU A 51 -50.23 -10.50 15.17
N SER A 52 -50.90 -9.95 14.15
CA SER A 52 -51.94 -10.68 13.40
C SER A 52 -51.33 -11.81 12.56
N LEU A 53 -50.09 -11.67 12.12
CA LEU A 53 -49.37 -12.63 11.28
C LEU A 53 -48.82 -13.82 12.08
N THR A 54 -48.56 -14.96 11.43
CA THR A 54 -47.80 -16.05 12.04
C THR A 54 -46.33 -15.65 12.23
N LYS A 55 -45.61 -16.28 13.19
CA LYS A 55 -44.17 -15.98 13.39
C LYS A 55 -43.33 -16.17 12.12
N SER A 56 -43.65 -17.17 11.30
CA SER A 56 -42.99 -17.35 10.01
C SER A 56 -43.25 -16.17 9.08
N GLN A 57 -44.51 -15.75 8.94
CA GLN A 57 -44.88 -14.60 8.10
C GLN A 57 -44.25 -13.29 8.60
N ILE A 58 -44.15 -13.10 9.91
CA ILE A 58 -43.44 -11.96 10.52
C ILE A 58 -41.99 -11.91 10.01
N VAL A 59 -41.24 -13.01 10.13
CA VAL A 59 -39.84 -13.07 9.70
C VAL A 59 -39.69 -12.93 8.18
N ASP A 60 -40.57 -13.57 7.41
CA ASP A 60 -40.53 -13.51 5.93
C ASP A 60 -40.81 -12.10 5.40
N ASN A 61 -41.85 -11.44 5.93
CA ASN A 61 -42.18 -10.06 5.56
C ASN A 61 -41.06 -9.11 5.95
N TYR A 62 -40.49 -9.27 7.14
CA TYR A 62 -39.35 -8.49 7.59
C TYR A 62 -38.12 -8.67 6.69
N PHE A 63 -37.73 -9.90 6.36
CA PHE A 63 -36.62 -10.18 5.43
C PHE A 63 -36.87 -9.65 4.01
N SER A 64 -38.13 -9.67 3.58
CA SER A 64 -38.55 -9.11 2.29
C SER A 64 -38.44 -7.58 2.27
N ASN A 65 -38.73 -6.91 3.40
CA ASN A 65 -38.53 -5.47 3.55
C ASN A 65 -37.04 -5.11 3.60
N LEU A 66 -36.22 -5.87 4.34
CA LEU A 66 -34.76 -5.67 4.36
C LEU A 66 -34.14 -5.76 2.95
N ALA A 67 -34.60 -6.71 2.13
CA ALA A 67 -34.10 -6.88 0.77
C ALA A 67 -34.35 -5.66 -0.15
N LYS A 68 -35.31 -4.79 0.19
CA LYS A 68 -35.62 -3.55 -0.57
C LYS A 68 -34.69 -2.40 -0.22
N ARG A 69 -33.89 -2.50 0.84
CA ARG A 69 -32.92 -1.47 1.23
C ARG A 69 -31.77 -1.39 0.23
N GLN A 70 -31.12 -0.23 0.16
CA GLN A 70 -29.95 -0.03 -0.69
C GLN A 70 -28.79 -0.98 -0.35
N ASP A 71 -28.58 -1.26 0.95
CA ASP A 71 -27.59 -2.22 1.44
C ASP A 71 -28.14 -3.66 1.54
N GLN A 72 -29.35 -3.90 1.02
CA GLN A 72 -30.09 -5.16 1.15
C GLN A 72 -30.28 -5.61 2.61
N GLY A 73 -30.25 -4.68 3.57
CA GLY A 73 -30.43 -4.92 5.00
C GLY A 73 -29.24 -5.60 5.66
N MET A 74 -28.05 -5.49 5.07
CA MET A 74 -26.82 -6.09 5.59
C MET A 74 -26.57 -5.74 7.04
N THR A 75 -26.73 -4.46 7.39
CA THR A 75 -26.49 -3.98 8.75
C THR A 75 -27.41 -4.66 9.76
N GLN A 76 -28.70 -4.79 9.42
CA GLN A 76 -29.70 -5.46 10.25
C GLN A 76 -29.43 -6.97 10.36
N TYR A 77 -29.04 -7.63 9.27
CA TYR A 77 -28.63 -9.04 9.32
C TYR A 77 -27.42 -9.27 10.22
N HIS A 78 -26.39 -8.42 10.14
CA HIS A 78 -25.22 -8.51 11.01
C HIS A 78 -25.59 -8.34 12.49
N SER A 79 -26.46 -7.38 12.80
CA SER A 79 -26.98 -7.16 14.14
C SER A 79 -27.76 -8.37 14.67
N LEU A 80 -28.70 -8.91 13.87
CA LEU A 80 -29.49 -10.11 14.21
C LEU A 80 -28.60 -11.31 14.47
N ILE A 81 -27.69 -11.60 13.52
CA ILE A 81 -26.78 -12.74 13.61
C ILE A 81 -25.94 -12.64 14.88
N ARG A 82 -25.41 -11.46 15.17
CA ARG A 82 -24.61 -11.23 16.37
C ARG A 82 -25.39 -11.49 17.65
N GLN A 83 -26.60 -10.94 17.76
CA GLN A 83 -27.44 -11.15 18.94
C GLN A 83 -27.90 -12.61 19.10
N ILE A 84 -28.14 -13.33 17.99
CA ILE A 84 -28.50 -14.76 18.02
C ILE A 84 -27.30 -15.62 18.47
N ILE A 85 -26.10 -15.32 17.99
CA ILE A 85 -24.88 -16.08 18.32
C ILE A 85 -24.45 -15.87 19.77
N ASP A 86 -24.61 -14.63 20.27
CA ASP A 86 -24.34 -14.25 21.64
C ASP A 86 -25.49 -14.63 22.60
N TRP A 87 -26.57 -15.27 22.09
CA TRP A 87 -27.72 -15.66 22.90
C TRP A 87 -27.35 -16.71 23.95
N SER A 88 -27.77 -16.46 25.19
CA SER A 88 -27.44 -17.30 26.34
C SER A 88 -28.62 -17.62 27.27
N ASP A 89 -29.77 -16.97 27.10
CA ASP A 89 -30.96 -17.22 27.93
C ASP A 89 -31.77 -18.40 27.39
N PHE A 90 -31.58 -19.57 28.01
CA PHE A 90 -32.36 -20.78 27.74
C PHE A 90 -33.19 -21.24 28.94
N ASP A 91 -33.27 -20.41 29.98
CA ASP A 91 -33.96 -20.73 31.25
C ASP A 91 -35.21 -19.85 31.48
N SER A 92 -35.60 -19.06 30.47
CA SER A 92 -36.82 -18.28 30.49
C SER A 92 -38.07 -19.13 30.74
N TYR A 93 -39.18 -18.50 31.15
CA TYR A 93 -40.44 -19.18 31.46
C TYR A 93 -40.91 -20.12 30.33
N TRP A 94 -40.73 -19.71 29.07
CA TRP A 94 -41.19 -20.47 27.89
C TRP A 94 -40.36 -21.71 27.61
N PHE A 95 -39.08 -21.72 27.98
CA PHE A 95 -38.27 -22.94 27.92
C PHE A 95 -38.62 -23.87 29.08
N ARG A 96 -38.79 -23.34 30.29
CA ARG A 96 -39.11 -24.13 31.49
C ARG A 96 -40.48 -24.80 31.45
N ASN A 97 -41.47 -24.15 30.83
CA ASN A 97 -42.81 -24.71 30.69
C ASN A 97 -42.99 -25.64 29.48
N GLY A 98 -41.92 -25.87 28.69
CA GLY A 98 -41.93 -26.76 27.53
C GLY A 98 -42.53 -26.19 26.25
N SER A 99 -42.91 -24.90 26.23
CA SER A 99 -43.41 -24.23 25.01
C SER A 99 -42.30 -23.94 23.98
N LEU A 100 -41.06 -23.87 24.44
CA LEU A 100 -39.84 -23.82 23.63
C LEU A 100 -38.90 -24.95 24.07
N ASP A 101 -38.14 -25.49 23.11
CA ASP A 101 -37.13 -26.51 23.35
C ASP A 101 -35.73 -25.88 23.30
N ALA A 102 -35.04 -25.90 24.44
CA ALA A 102 -33.70 -25.35 24.58
C ALA A 102 -32.64 -26.13 23.78
N SER A 103 -32.79 -27.45 23.67
CA SER A 103 -31.88 -28.31 22.89
C SER A 103 -31.99 -27.95 21.40
N TYR A 104 -33.23 -27.85 20.91
CA TYR A 104 -33.53 -27.47 19.53
C TYR A 104 -33.02 -26.06 19.19
N ALA A 105 -33.21 -25.08 20.08
CA ALA A 105 -32.73 -23.71 19.86
C ALA A 105 -31.18 -23.65 19.80
N LYS A 106 -30.49 -24.36 20.70
CA LYS A 106 -29.03 -24.46 20.71
C LYS A 106 -28.49 -25.09 19.43
N GLU A 107 -29.08 -26.19 18.98
CA GLU A 107 -28.68 -26.87 17.74
C GLU A 107 -28.76 -25.93 16.52
N ARG A 108 -29.78 -25.09 16.44
CA ARG A 108 -29.94 -24.13 15.34
C ARG A 108 -28.89 -23.01 15.39
N ILE A 109 -28.58 -22.51 16.57
CA ILE A 109 -27.51 -21.52 16.77
C ILE A 109 -26.15 -22.12 16.39
N ASP A 110 -25.87 -23.37 16.78
CA ASP A 110 -24.61 -24.04 16.44
C ASP A 110 -24.47 -24.26 14.93
N ARG A 111 -25.56 -24.67 14.25
CA ARG A 111 -25.59 -24.75 12.78
C ARG A 111 -25.35 -23.40 12.10
N LEU A 112 -25.91 -22.32 12.65
CA LEU A 112 -25.66 -20.96 12.17
C LEU A 112 -24.17 -20.59 12.32
N LYS A 113 -23.56 -20.85 13.50
CA LYS A 113 -22.13 -20.61 13.74
C LYS A 113 -21.24 -21.38 12.75
N MET A 114 -21.55 -22.64 12.47
CA MET A 114 -20.78 -23.45 11.51
C MET A 114 -20.75 -22.81 10.11
N ILE A 115 -21.93 -22.49 9.56
CA ILE A 115 -22.04 -21.89 8.21
C ILE A 115 -21.35 -20.54 8.15
N LEU A 116 -21.43 -19.75 9.23
CA LEU A 116 -20.75 -18.46 9.32
C LEU A 116 -19.24 -18.60 9.36
N GLY A 117 -18.72 -19.58 10.09
CA GLY A 117 -17.29 -19.90 10.12
C GLY A 117 -16.77 -20.28 8.73
N GLU A 118 -17.49 -21.14 8.00
CA GLU A 118 -17.13 -21.52 6.62
C GLU A 118 -17.15 -20.33 5.67
N LYS A 119 -18.22 -19.54 5.69
CA LYS A 119 -18.35 -18.36 4.83
C LYS A 119 -17.30 -17.29 5.13
N THR A 120 -16.99 -17.07 6.41
CA THR A 120 -15.95 -16.14 6.84
C THR A 120 -14.59 -16.56 6.28
N LYS A 121 -14.23 -17.84 6.40
CA LYS A 121 -12.97 -18.37 5.84
C LYS A 121 -12.87 -18.17 4.32
N ILE A 122 -13.95 -18.48 3.60
CA ILE A 122 -14.01 -18.32 2.13
C ILE A 122 -13.78 -16.85 1.73
N GLU A 123 -14.45 -15.92 2.41
CA GLU A 123 -14.33 -14.49 2.10
C GLU A 123 -12.94 -13.93 2.48
N GLU A 124 -12.36 -14.37 3.59
CA GLU A 124 -10.98 -14.03 3.98
C GLU A 124 -9.97 -14.54 2.95
N GLU A 125 -10.10 -15.77 2.47
CA GLU A 125 -9.26 -16.31 1.40
C GLU A 125 -9.42 -15.53 0.10
N ARG A 126 -10.65 -15.15 -0.25
CA ARG A 126 -10.93 -14.34 -1.45
C ARG A 126 -10.26 -12.97 -1.37
N LEU A 127 -10.31 -12.31 -0.21
CA LEU A 127 -9.64 -11.03 0.00
C LEU A 127 -8.12 -11.18 -0.11
N LYS A 128 -7.54 -12.20 0.54
CA LYS A 128 -6.10 -12.48 0.44
C LYS A 128 -5.64 -12.70 -1.00
N ARG A 129 -6.41 -13.46 -1.79
CA ARG A 129 -6.11 -13.67 -3.23
C ARG A 129 -6.17 -12.36 -4.01
N LYS A 130 -7.21 -11.55 -3.80
CA LYS A 130 -7.35 -10.26 -4.45
C LYS A 130 -6.20 -9.31 -4.10
N ASP A 131 -5.80 -9.26 -2.84
CA ASP A 131 -4.67 -8.43 -2.39
C ASP A 131 -3.35 -8.93 -2.99
N ALA A 132 -3.16 -10.25 -3.09
CA ALA A 132 -2.01 -10.86 -3.75
C ALA A 132 -1.97 -10.54 -5.26
N ASP A 133 -3.10 -10.60 -5.96
CA ASP A 133 -3.20 -10.26 -7.38
C ASP A 133 -2.87 -8.78 -7.61
N ILE A 134 -3.39 -7.87 -6.76
CA ILE A 134 -3.06 -6.45 -6.82
C ILE A 134 -1.57 -6.21 -6.57
N ALA A 135 -0.97 -6.91 -5.59
CA ALA A 135 0.46 -6.81 -5.30
C ALA A 135 1.32 -7.32 -6.47
N LEU A 136 0.89 -8.42 -7.10
CA LEU A 136 1.56 -9.00 -8.26
C LEU A 136 1.52 -8.05 -9.47
N GLU A 137 0.36 -7.47 -9.78
CA GLU A 137 0.22 -6.49 -10.88
C GLU A 137 1.05 -5.23 -10.63
N LYS A 138 1.07 -4.72 -9.39
CA LYS A 138 1.97 -3.61 -9.02
C LYS A 138 3.44 -3.96 -9.22
N THR A 139 3.84 -5.18 -8.86
CA THR A 139 5.22 -5.66 -9.01
C THR A 139 5.59 -5.77 -10.48
N LYS A 140 4.73 -6.36 -11.32
CA LYS A 140 4.94 -6.43 -12.77
C LYS A 140 5.06 -5.04 -13.39
N ALA A 141 4.17 -4.11 -13.05
CA ALA A 141 4.21 -2.74 -13.56
C ALA A 141 5.52 -2.03 -13.17
N ARG A 142 5.97 -2.17 -11.91
CA ARG A 142 7.27 -1.64 -11.46
C ARG A 142 8.43 -2.24 -12.26
N ASN A 143 8.46 -3.57 -12.42
CA ASN A 143 9.53 -4.24 -13.15
C ASN A 143 9.57 -3.81 -14.63
N GLN A 144 8.40 -3.59 -15.24
CA GLN A 144 8.33 -3.06 -16.60
C GLN A 144 8.94 -1.66 -16.68
N LEU A 145 8.60 -0.76 -15.75
CA LEU A 145 9.18 0.59 -15.69
C LEU A 145 10.71 0.56 -15.51
N ILE A 146 11.24 -0.34 -14.68
CA ILE A 146 12.70 -0.51 -14.54
C ILE A 146 13.32 -1.00 -15.85
N SER A 147 12.67 -1.95 -16.53
CA SER A 147 13.14 -2.45 -17.82
C SER A 147 13.13 -1.36 -18.89
N ASP A 148 12.12 -0.50 -18.89
CA ASP A 148 12.00 0.62 -19.84
C ASP A 148 13.14 1.66 -19.59
N LEU A 149 13.40 2.02 -18.33
CA LEU A 149 14.54 2.88 -17.96
C LEU A 149 15.88 2.30 -18.40
N ARG A 150 16.06 0.98 -18.21
CA ARG A 150 17.28 0.29 -18.63
C ARG A 150 17.47 0.36 -20.15
N GLU A 151 16.40 0.12 -20.90
CA GLU A 151 16.45 0.18 -22.36
C GLU A 151 16.72 1.61 -22.83
N GLU A 152 16.06 2.62 -22.25
CA GLU A 152 16.36 4.04 -22.51
C GLU A 152 17.85 4.34 -22.28
N PHE A 153 18.42 3.87 -21.17
CA PHE A 153 19.84 4.01 -20.86
C PHE A 153 20.74 3.36 -21.92
N TYR A 154 20.45 2.12 -22.32
CA TYR A 154 21.23 1.42 -23.35
C TYR A 154 21.13 2.06 -24.73
N GLN A 155 19.99 2.66 -25.07
CA GLN A 155 19.86 3.43 -26.31
C GLN A 155 20.74 4.69 -26.27
N MET A 156 20.84 5.38 -25.13
CA MET A 156 21.74 6.53 -24.98
C MET A 156 23.22 6.14 -25.18
N CYS A 157 23.63 4.97 -24.70
CA CYS A 157 24.99 4.45 -24.92
C CYS A 157 25.34 4.35 -26.43
N LYS A 158 24.36 4.12 -27.31
CA LYS A 158 24.57 4.02 -28.76
C LYS A 158 24.74 5.37 -29.48
N LEU A 159 24.42 6.49 -28.83
CA LEU A 159 24.42 7.84 -29.43
C LEU A 159 25.82 8.52 -29.45
N VAL A 160 26.84 7.83 -29.96
CA VAL A 160 28.27 8.21 -29.81
C VAL A 160 28.57 9.65 -30.21
N ASP A 161 27.96 10.15 -31.28
CA ASP A 161 28.24 11.48 -31.82
C ASP A 161 27.26 12.58 -31.35
N GLN A 162 26.38 12.30 -30.38
CA GLN A 162 25.31 13.22 -29.95
C GLN A 162 25.41 13.58 -28.47
N THR A 163 26.57 14.09 -28.03
CA THR A 163 26.87 14.41 -26.61
C THR A 163 25.82 15.30 -25.95
N GLN A 164 25.39 16.38 -26.61
CA GLN A 164 24.38 17.28 -26.05
C GLN A 164 23.03 16.57 -25.84
N LYS A 165 22.64 15.73 -26.80
CA LYS A 165 21.38 14.96 -26.72
C LYS A 165 21.43 13.94 -25.59
N ARG A 166 22.57 13.26 -25.40
CA ARG A 166 22.78 12.33 -24.28
C ARG A 166 22.64 13.01 -22.93
N GLY A 167 23.19 14.21 -22.76
CA GLY A 167 23.07 14.98 -21.52
C GLY A 167 21.61 15.26 -21.16
N TYR A 168 20.83 15.79 -22.11
CA TYR A 168 19.39 16.05 -21.90
C TYR A 168 18.59 14.77 -21.61
N GLN A 169 18.88 13.68 -22.33
CA GLN A 169 18.19 12.41 -22.10
C GLN A 169 18.57 11.77 -20.75
N LEU A 170 19.79 11.98 -20.26
CA LEU A 170 20.22 11.52 -18.94
C LEU A 170 19.48 12.25 -17.83
N GLU A 171 19.33 13.57 -17.96
CA GLU A 171 18.54 14.37 -17.02
C GLU A 171 17.10 13.87 -16.94
N GLU A 172 16.47 13.61 -18.08
CA GLU A 172 15.11 13.07 -18.13
C GLU A 172 15.03 11.66 -17.50
N LEU A 173 16.00 10.79 -17.80
CA LEU A 173 16.09 9.44 -17.24
C LEU A 173 16.22 9.48 -15.70
N LEU A 174 17.07 10.36 -15.18
CA LEU A 174 17.25 10.55 -13.73
C LEU A 174 15.94 10.99 -13.05
N ASN A 175 15.23 11.97 -13.63
CA ASN A 175 13.94 12.41 -13.13
C ASN A 175 12.92 11.25 -13.08
N LYS A 176 12.83 10.44 -14.15
CA LYS A 176 11.95 9.25 -14.19
C LYS A 176 12.37 8.21 -13.14
N MET A 177 13.66 7.95 -13.01
CA MET A 177 14.21 6.98 -12.06
C MET A 177 13.90 7.40 -10.62
N PHE A 178 14.15 8.66 -10.25
CA PHE A 178 13.81 9.16 -8.92
C PHE A 178 12.30 9.05 -8.63
N GLY A 179 11.45 9.43 -9.59
CA GLY A 179 10.00 9.30 -9.47
C GLY A 179 9.53 7.84 -9.28
N LEU A 180 10.16 6.89 -9.99
CA LEU A 180 9.87 5.46 -9.85
C LEU A 180 10.17 4.93 -8.44
N PHE A 181 11.22 5.43 -7.80
CA PHE A 181 11.59 5.07 -6.43
C PHE A 181 10.88 5.93 -5.36
N GLY A 182 9.93 6.78 -5.75
CA GLY A 182 9.12 7.59 -4.83
C GLY A 182 9.88 8.74 -4.17
N LEU A 183 10.97 9.21 -4.78
CA LEU A 183 11.69 10.39 -4.32
C LEU A 183 10.98 11.65 -4.85
N ASP A 184 10.80 12.66 -4.00
CA ASP A 184 10.18 13.93 -4.41
C ASP A 184 11.19 14.72 -5.25
N VAL A 185 10.93 14.85 -6.56
CA VAL A 185 11.86 15.51 -7.50
C VAL A 185 11.39 16.92 -7.85
N TYR A 186 12.35 17.83 -7.90
CA TYR A 186 12.22 19.19 -8.40
C TYR A 186 12.95 19.32 -9.74
N LYS A 187 12.23 19.84 -10.73
CA LYS A 187 12.72 20.12 -12.08
C LYS A 187 13.93 21.07 -12.09
N PRO A 188 14.71 21.14 -13.19
CA PRO A 188 15.81 22.08 -13.32
C PRO A 188 15.45 23.50 -12.92
N PHE A 189 16.35 24.15 -12.20
CA PHE A 189 16.17 25.52 -11.73
C PHE A 189 17.49 26.29 -11.76
N LYS A 190 17.40 27.62 -11.59
CA LYS A 190 18.59 28.48 -11.47
C LYS A 190 18.79 28.92 -10.03
N LEU A 191 20.03 28.79 -9.56
CA LEU A 191 20.47 29.30 -8.26
C LEU A 191 21.58 30.33 -8.51
N LEU A 192 21.38 31.58 -8.07
CA LEU A 192 22.33 32.69 -8.24
C LEU A 192 22.82 32.88 -9.70
N GLY A 193 21.98 32.54 -10.68
CA GLY A 193 22.29 32.64 -12.11
C GLY A 193 22.85 31.35 -12.73
N GLU A 194 23.28 30.39 -11.93
CA GLU A 194 23.78 29.09 -12.38
C GLU A 194 22.66 28.05 -12.49
N GLN A 195 22.70 27.20 -13.52
CA GLN A 195 21.71 26.13 -13.72
C GLN A 195 22.07 24.90 -12.86
N ILE A 196 21.03 24.32 -12.27
CA ILE A 196 21.03 23.04 -11.55
C ILE A 196 20.09 22.08 -12.29
N ASP A 197 20.55 20.86 -12.57
CA ASP A 197 19.79 19.85 -13.32
C ASP A 197 18.54 19.38 -12.56
N GLY A 198 18.59 19.40 -11.23
CA GLY A 198 17.41 19.24 -10.41
C GLY A 198 17.72 19.09 -8.93
N ALA A 199 16.68 18.80 -8.16
CA ALA A 199 16.84 18.44 -6.76
C ALA A 199 15.89 17.29 -6.42
N PHE A 200 16.20 16.53 -5.38
CA PHE A 200 15.29 15.54 -4.84
C PHE A 200 15.35 15.50 -3.31
N LYS A 201 14.28 15.01 -2.69
CA LYS A 201 14.24 14.77 -1.24
C LYS A 201 14.50 13.31 -0.92
N HIS A 202 15.39 13.06 0.02
CA HIS A 202 15.69 11.73 0.55
C HIS A 202 15.91 11.80 2.06
N ASP A 203 15.22 10.93 2.80
CA ASP A 203 15.26 10.88 4.28
C ASP A 203 15.13 12.24 4.98
N GLY A 204 14.18 13.06 4.53
CA GLY A 204 13.93 14.39 5.11
C GLY A 204 14.86 15.51 4.62
N GLU A 205 15.94 15.18 3.93
CA GLU A 205 17.00 16.09 3.47
C GLU A 205 16.86 16.41 1.98
N ASN A 206 17.27 17.61 1.58
CA ASN A 206 17.23 18.03 0.17
C ASN A 206 18.61 17.86 -0.48
N TYR A 207 18.61 17.25 -1.66
CA TYR A 207 19.79 17.03 -2.48
C TYR A 207 19.64 17.77 -3.78
N ILE A 208 20.61 18.60 -4.15
CA ILE A 208 20.74 19.06 -5.54
C ILE A 208 21.54 18.02 -6.32
N PHE A 209 21.26 17.86 -7.60
CA PHE A 209 22.05 16.98 -8.44
C PHE A 209 22.49 17.61 -9.75
N GLU A 210 23.60 17.10 -10.26
CA GLU A 210 24.08 17.34 -11.61
C GLU A 210 24.44 16.02 -12.27
N SER A 211 24.29 16.00 -13.59
CA SER A 211 24.53 14.83 -14.42
C SER A 211 25.49 15.16 -15.55
N LYS A 212 26.40 14.22 -15.82
CA LYS A 212 27.48 14.41 -16.77
C LYS A 212 27.72 13.15 -17.61
N TRP A 213 27.59 13.31 -18.92
CA TRP A 213 27.85 12.25 -19.91
C TRP A 213 28.84 12.75 -20.97
N HIS A 214 30.14 12.59 -20.71
CA HIS A 214 31.22 12.81 -21.69
C HIS A 214 32.02 11.54 -21.89
N ASP A 215 32.70 11.43 -23.04
CA ASP A 215 33.50 10.25 -23.39
C ASP A 215 34.74 10.04 -22.48
N LYS A 216 35.15 11.07 -21.75
CA LYS A 216 36.24 11.01 -20.77
C LYS A 216 35.70 11.03 -19.35
N GLU A 217 36.47 10.45 -18.44
CA GLU A 217 36.24 10.55 -17.00
C GLU A 217 36.10 12.02 -16.55
N THR A 218 35.23 12.26 -15.57
CA THR A 218 35.01 13.61 -15.04
C THR A 218 36.26 14.11 -14.30
N ALA A 219 36.69 15.32 -14.65
CA ALA A 219 37.90 15.95 -14.12
C ALA A 219 37.60 16.80 -12.87
N CYS A 220 38.66 17.22 -12.17
CA CYS A 220 38.58 18.00 -10.94
C CYS A 220 37.70 19.25 -11.06
N ASN A 221 37.82 19.97 -12.18
CA ASN A 221 37.19 21.28 -12.35
C ASN A 221 35.66 21.19 -12.27
N ASP A 222 35.08 20.11 -12.78
CA ASP A 222 33.64 19.89 -12.78
C ASP A 222 33.11 19.63 -11.38
N LEU A 223 33.80 18.79 -10.62
CA LEU A 223 33.46 18.51 -9.23
C LEU A 223 33.60 19.76 -8.35
N TYR A 224 34.63 20.58 -8.58
CA TYR A 224 34.79 21.83 -7.85
C TYR A 224 33.73 22.87 -8.19
N HIS A 225 33.36 22.96 -9.47
CA HIS A 225 32.29 23.84 -9.90
C HIS A 225 30.96 23.46 -9.23
N PHE A 226 30.62 22.17 -9.20
CA PHE A 226 29.42 21.71 -8.49
C PHE A 226 29.53 21.86 -6.97
N ALA A 227 30.70 21.60 -6.38
CA ALA A 227 30.92 21.84 -4.95
C ALA A 227 30.70 23.31 -4.57
N TYR A 228 31.13 24.25 -5.41
CA TYR A 228 30.89 25.68 -5.20
C TYR A 228 29.38 26.02 -5.26
N LYS A 229 28.61 25.40 -6.16
CA LYS A 229 27.14 25.52 -6.21
C LYS A 229 26.46 25.05 -4.93
N ILE A 230 26.95 23.94 -4.37
CA ILE A 230 26.47 23.42 -3.08
C ILE A 230 26.75 24.43 -1.96
N GLU A 231 27.98 24.93 -1.87
CA GLU A 231 28.42 25.86 -0.81
C GLU A 231 27.75 27.24 -0.90
N SER A 232 27.41 27.70 -2.10
CA SER A 232 26.76 28.99 -2.34
C SER A 232 25.27 29.03 -1.98
N ASN A 233 24.67 27.88 -1.64
CA ASN A 233 23.26 27.81 -1.25
C ASN A 233 23.08 28.06 0.26
N SER A 234 22.19 29.00 0.61
CA SER A 234 22.00 29.54 1.97
C SER A 234 21.63 28.54 3.07
N LEU A 235 21.18 27.33 2.72
CA LEU A 235 20.71 26.30 3.67
C LEU A 235 21.46 24.96 3.56
N TYR A 236 22.65 24.92 2.93
CA TYR A 236 23.51 23.72 2.83
C TYR A 236 22.81 22.47 2.23
N PRO A 237 22.41 22.49 0.95
CA PRO A 237 21.97 21.27 0.29
C PRO A 237 23.14 20.27 0.21
N ARG A 238 22.84 18.97 0.27
CA ARG A 238 23.82 17.96 -0.13
C ARG A 238 23.82 17.87 -1.66
N GLY A 239 24.93 17.48 -2.25
CA GLY A 239 25.04 17.30 -3.69
C GLY A 239 25.14 15.84 -4.08
N VAL A 240 24.49 15.46 -5.18
CA VAL A 240 24.77 14.21 -5.87
C VAL A 240 25.27 14.52 -7.28
N PHE A 241 26.43 13.98 -7.64
CA PHE A 241 26.94 14.10 -9.00
C PHE A 241 26.89 12.74 -9.68
N PHE A 242 26.28 12.69 -10.86
CA PHE A 242 26.19 11.51 -11.69
C PHE A 242 27.15 11.63 -12.87
N SER A 243 28.19 10.80 -12.92
CA SER A 243 29.15 10.77 -14.04
C SER A 243 29.13 9.40 -14.69
N ILE A 244 28.60 9.29 -15.91
CA ILE A 244 28.45 8.00 -16.60
C ILE A 244 29.82 7.31 -16.76
N ASN A 245 30.83 8.04 -17.23
CA ASN A 245 32.17 7.46 -17.42
C ASN A 245 33.05 7.60 -16.18
N GLY A 246 32.49 7.79 -14.99
CA GLY A 246 33.25 7.80 -13.74
C GLY A 246 34.11 9.06 -13.54
N TYR A 247 35.15 8.94 -12.74
CA TYR A 247 35.97 10.06 -12.25
C TYR A 247 37.44 9.70 -12.30
N THR A 248 38.29 10.67 -12.62
CA THR A 248 39.74 10.42 -12.56
C THR A 248 40.19 10.24 -11.11
N GLU A 249 41.21 9.42 -10.87
CA GLU A 249 41.79 9.27 -9.52
C GLU A 249 42.24 10.60 -8.93
N GLU A 250 42.79 11.47 -9.78
CA GLU A 250 43.18 12.83 -9.38
C GLU A 250 41.97 13.65 -8.90
N ALA A 251 40.84 13.58 -9.60
CA ALA A 251 39.61 14.27 -9.19
C ALA A 251 39.12 13.78 -7.84
N LEU A 252 39.05 12.45 -7.65
CA LEU A 252 38.64 11.84 -6.39
C LEU A 252 39.56 12.22 -5.21
N ASN A 253 40.88 12.18 -5.42
CA ASN A 253 41.85 12.51 -4.38
C ASN A 253 41.78 13.99 -4.00
N ARG A 254 41.70 14.89 -4.99
CA ARG A 254 41.68 16.33 -4.74
C ARG A 254 40.38 16.79 -4.09
N ILE A 255 39.22 16.33 -4.57
CA ILE A 255 37.93 16.70 -3.96
C ILE A 255 37.80 16.16 -2.54
N SER A 256 38.33 14.97 -2.26
CA SER A 256 38.30 14.36 -0.92
C SER A 256 39.24 15.07 0.07
N PHE A 257 40.35 15.63 -0.41
CA PHE A 257 41.24 16.46 0.40
C PHE A 257 40.54 17.75 0.85
N ASN A 258 39.65 18.29 0.01
CA ASN A 258 38.83 19.44 0.32
C ASN A 258 37.60 19.01 1.17
N LYS A 259 37.85 18.67 2.45
CA LYS A 259 36.93 18.04 3.43
C LYS A 259 35.56 18.71 3.67
N LYS A 260 35.17 19.72 2.89
CA LYS A 260 33.92 20.47 2.99
C LYS A 260 32.86 20.08 1.96
N ALA A 261 33.21 19.34 0.91
CA ALA A 261 32.25 18.98 -0.13
C ALA A 261 31.21 17.98 0.42
N GLN A 262 29.97 18.44 0.64
CA GLN A 262 28.81 17.61 0.99
C GLN A 262 28.31 16.84 -0.23
N LEU A 263 29.19 16.04 -0.83
CA LEU A 263 29.03 15.48 -2.16
C LEU A 263 28.96 13.96 -2.10
N ILE A 264 28.07 13.36 -2.88
CA ILE A 264 27.99 11.93 -3.13
C ILE A 264 28.16 11.69 -4.63
N LEU A 265 29.02 10.74 -5.00
CA LEU A 265 29.35 10.46 -6.39
C LEU A 265 28.71 9.16 -6.87
N PHE A 266 28.08 9.21 -8.03
CA PHE A 266 27.50 8.09 -8.75
C PHE A 266 28.16 7.90 -10.11
N ASP A 267 28.26 6.65 -10.56
CA ASP A 267 28.76 6.28 -11.89
C ASP A 267 27.86 5.22 -12.58
N THR A 268 28.24 4.79 -13.79
CA THR A 268 27.48 3.76 -14.54
C THR A 268 27.29 2.46 -13.76
N ILE A 269 28.24 2.06 -12.90
CA ILE A 269 28.12 0.81 -12.13
C ILE A 269 26.91 0.89 -11.20
N ASP A 270 26.67 2.07 -10.62
CA ASP A 270 25.51 2.34 -9.78
C ASP A 270 24.20 2.24 -10.56
N PHE A 271 24.12 2.87 -11.74
CA PHE A 271 22.93 2.81 -12.61
C PHE A 271 22.61 1.36 -13.00
N ILE A 272 23.62 0.62 -13.45
CA ILE A 272 23.45 -0.79 -13.85
C ILE A 272 22.97 -1.61 -12.65
N ALA A 273 23.54 -1.42 -11.45
CA ALA A 273 23.10 -2.14 -10.26
C ALA A 273 21.62 -1.86 -9.90
N VAL A 274 21.16 -0.63 -10.11
CA VAL A 274 19.75 -0.25 -9.92
C VAL A 274 18.84 -0.85 -11.00
N PHE A 275 19.24 -0.77 -12.27
CA PHE A 275 18.46 -1.30 -13.39
C PHE A 275 18.41 -2.83 -13.46
N GLU A 276 19.43 -3.50 -12.93
CA GLU A 276 19.47 -4.95 -12.75
C GLU A 276 18.80 -5.40 -11.44
N GLU A 277 18.21 -4.48 -10.69
CA GLU A 277 17.54 -4.72 -9.41
C GLU A 277 18.44 -5.40 -8.36
N ARG A 278 19.77 -5.25 -8.47
CA ARG A 278 20.73 -5.73 -7.47
C ARG A 278 20.67 -4.92 -6.18
N ILE A 279 20.30 -3.65 -6.29
CA ILE A 279 20.05 -2.73 -5.18
C ILE A 279 19.02 -1.68 -5.61
N THR A 280 18.16 -1.21 -4.72
CA THR A 280 17.25 -0.10 -5.04
C THR A 280 17.97 1.24 -4.90
N LEU A 281 17.55 2.26 -5.63
CA LEU A 281 18.19 3.58 -5.57
C LEU A 281 18.20 4.18 -4.15
N PRO A 282 17.12 4.13 -3.34
CA PRO A 282 17.15 4.64 -1.97
C PRO A 282 18.17 3.92 -1.10
N ILE A 283 18.24 2.58 -1.18
CA ILE A 283 19.21 1.79 -0.41
C ILE A 283 20.64 2.11 -0.86
N LEU A 284 20.88 2.22 -2.16
CA LEU A 284 22.20 2.58 -2.69
C LEU A 284 22.64 3.97 -2.23
N LEU A 285 21.71 4.93 -2.23
CA LEU A 285 21.97 6.27 -1.73
C LEU A 285 22.27 6.26 -0.22
N ASP A 286 21.52 5.53 0.58
CA ASP A 286 21.76 5.36 2.02
C ASP A 286 23.14 4.78 2.32
N GLU A 287 23.54 3.74 1.58
CA GLU A 287 24.86 3.12 1.71
C GLU A 287 25.97 4.11 1.36
N LYS A 288 25.86 4.82 0.23
CA LYS A 288 26.83 5.84 -0.17
C LYS A 288 26.93 6.97 0.85
N ILE A 289 25.79 7.47 1.36
CA ILE A 289 25.75 8.49 2.42
C ILE A 289 26.46 7.98 3.67
N ARG A 290 26.16 6.75 4.10
CA ARG A 290 26.80 6.13 5.27
C ARG A 290 28.31 6.03 5.08
N HIS A 291 28.78 5.61 3.91
CA HIS A 291 30.21 5.56 3.60
C HIS A 291 30.87 6.95 3.62
N ALA A 292 30.21 7.96 3.09
CA ALA A 292 30.70 9.34 3.16
C ALA A 292 30.79 9.84 4.61
N GLN A 293 29.76 9.62 5.41
CA GLN A 293 29.70 10.09 6.80
C GLN A 293 30.63 9.33 7.76
N THR A 294 30.77 8.01 7.59
CA THR A 294 31.52 7.16 8.54
C THR A 294 32.97 6.94 8.14
N ARG A 295 33.29 7.00 6.84
CA ARG A 295 34.62 6.67 6.31
C ARG A 295 35.24 7.80 5.49
N ALA A 296 34.57 8.96 5.39
CA ALA A 296 34.97 10.05 4.51
C ALA A 296 35.17 9.63 3.04
N LYS A 297 34.41 8.61 2.60
CA LYS A 297 34.43 8.10 1.22
C LYS A 297 33.20 8.59 0.46
N ILE A 298 33.34 9.69 -0.25
CA ILE A 298 32.26 10.28 -1.06
C ILE A 298 31.96 9.49 -2.34
N TYR A 299 32.88 8.62 -2.74
CA TYR A 299 32.76 7.71 -3.87
C TYR A 299 32.99 6.28 -3.41
N VAL A 300 32.01 5.44 -3.67
CA VAL A 300 32.02 3.99 -3.53
C VAL A 300 30.95 3.47 -4.48
N ASN A 301 31.32 2.66 -5.47
CA ASN A 301 30.35 2.15 -6.44
C ASN A 301 29.52 0.99 -5.85
N ALA A 302 28.40 0.68 -6.49
CA ALA A 302 27.50 -0.38 -6.05
C ALA A 302 28.17 -1.76 -5.95
N ASN A 303 29.15 -2.07 -6.79
CA ASN A 303 29.85 -3.37 -6.70
C ASN A 303 30.69 -3.50 -5.43
N GLU A 304 31.22 -2.40 -4.89
CA GLU A 304 31.89 -2.40 -3.59
C GLU A 304 30.92 -2.48 -2.41
N ILE A 305 29.74 -1.88 -2.55
CA ILE A 305 28.68 -1.90 -1.51
C ILE A 305 28.04 -3.29 -1.39
N LEU A 306 27.89 -3.99 -2.52
CA LEU A 306 27.22 -5.31 -2.59
C LEU A 306 28.13 -6.49 -2.22
N LYS A 307 29.39 -6.25 -1.83
CA LYS A 307 30.31 -7.29 -1.34
C LYS A 307 30.11 -7.57 0.14
#